data_AF-A0A521EH82-F1
#
_entry.id   AF-A0A521EH82-F1
#
_cell.length_a   1.000
_cell.length_b   1.000
_cell.length_c   1.000
_cell.angle_alpha   90.00
_cell.angle_beta   90.00
_cell.angle_gamma   90.00
#
_symmetry.space_group_name_H-M   'P 1'
#
loop_
_entity.id
_entity.type
_entity.pdbx_description
1 polymer ?
#
loop_
_entity_poly.entity_id
_entity_poly.type
_entity_poly.pdbx_seq_one_letter_code
_entity_poly.pdbx_strand_id
1 'polypeptide(L)'
;MRTITILTFIFFTNNIFSQNYFDYKKERNLFNLNLISKNQKILSYKKINDSEKLQGRYLGEVKTNQGTYYVVISSFIFNLKNSPTSENHIFIYTDKKQYFGYYYLSHINELPTTLKKCKLYFDNKNCKEKNIISLDNGFPKAINLKCNGENNYYELKK
;
A
#
# COMPACT_ATOMS: atom_id res chain seq x y z
N MET A 1 9.08 -64.82 17.30
CA MET A 1 9.59 -63.43 17.49
C MET A 1 10.72 -63.24 16.49
N ARG A 2 10.75 -62.32 15.54
CA ARG A 2 10.13 -61.00 15.36
C ARG A 2 9.80 -60.84 13.88
N THR A 3 8.59 -60.40 13.54
CA THR A 3 8.26 -59.86 12.21
C THR A 3 8.60 -58.37 12.21
N ILE A 4 9.43 -57.93 11.27
CA ILE A 4 9.77 -56.52 11.05
C ILE A 4 8.68 -55.96 10.12
N THR A 5 7.77 -55.17 10.68
CA THR A 5 6.78 -54.43 9.90
C THR A 5 7.44 -53.16 9.37
N ILE A 6 7.72 -53.13 8.07
CA ILE A 6 8.24 -51.94 7.38
C ILE A 6 7.09 -50.94 7.22
N LEU A 7 7.15 -49.85 7.97
CA LEU A 7 6.21 -48.72 7.85
C LEU A 7 6.65 -47.88 6.63
N THR A 8 6.02 -48.07 5.48
CA THR A 8 6.23 -47.25 4.30
C THR A 8 5.62 -45.87 4.50
N PHE A 9 6.50 -44.88 4.62
CA PHE A 9 6.18 -43.46 4.75
C PHE A 9 5.55 -42.97 3.44
N ILE A 10 4.22 -42.82 3.42
CA ILE A 10 3.48 -42.20 2.32
C ILE A 10 3.87 -40.72 2.30
N PHE A 11 4.79 -40.35 1.41
CA PHE A 11 5.10 -38.96 1.12
C PHE A 11 3.87 -38.31 0.48
N PHE A 12 3.25 -37.43 1.26
CA PHE A 12 2.17 -36.53 0.88
C PHE A 12 2.49 -35.79 -0.43
N THR A 13 1.80 -36.13 -1.52
CA THR A 13 1.62 -35.21 -2.65
C THR A 13 0.38 -34.36 -2.41
N ASN A 14 0.46 -33.52 -1.38
CA ASN A 14 -0.45 -32.39 -1.26
C ASN A 14 -0.04 -31.35 -2.32
N ASN A 15 -0.56 -31.51 -3.54
CA ASN A 15 -0.70 -30.40 -4.50
C ASN A 15 -1.74 -29.42 -3.95
N ILE A 16 -1.38 -28.69 -2.90
CA ILE A 16 -2.16 -27.55 -2.45
C ILE A 16 -1.68 -26.37 -3.31
N PHE A 17 -2.38 -26.15 -4.42
CA PHE A 17 -2.43 -24.84 -5.06
C PHE A 17 -3.10 -23.85 -4.09
N SER A 18 -2.36 -23.42 -3.06
CA SER A 18 -2.66 -22.18 -2.36
C SER A 18 -2.02 -21.06 -3.18
N GLN A 19 -2.71 -20.60 -4.22
CA GLN A 19 -2.40 -19.29 -4.78
C GLN A 19 -2.77 -18.27 -3.69
N ASN A 20 -1.73 -17.88 -2.95
CA ASN A 20 -1.74 -17.14 -1.70
C ASN A 20 -2.53 -15.82 -1.82
N TYR A 21 -3.70 -15.75 -1.19
CA TYR A 21 -4.38 -14.48 -0.87
C TYR A 21 -3.47 -13.47 -0.12
N PHE A 22 -2.39 -13.96 0.51
CA PHE A 22 -1.38 -13.15 1.19
C PHE A 22 -0.19 -12.70 0.32
N ASP A 23 -0.07 -13.16 -0.94
CA ASP A 23 1.14 -12.93 -1.74
C ASP A 23 1.29 -11.46 -2.17
N TYR A 24 0.19 -10.87 -2.66
CA TYR A 24 0.23 -9.52 -3.21
C TYR A 24 0.65 -8.48 -2.16
N LYS A 25 0.37 -8.70 -0.86
CA LYS A 25 0.81 -7.80 0.23
C LYS A 25 2.32 -7.81 0.38
N LYS A 26 2.94 -9.00 0.36
CA LYS A 26 4.41 -9.14 0.39
C LYS A 26 5.03 -8.52 -0.87
N GLU A 27 4.46 -8.83 -2.04
CA GLU A 27 4.91 -8.26 -3.31
C GLU A 27 4.79 -6.73 -3.34
N ARG A 28 3.70 -6.18 -2.81
CA ARG A 28 3.45 -4.74 -2.72
C ARG A 28 4.42 -4.07 -1.78
N ASN A 29 4.74 -4.70 -0.66
CA ASN A 29 5.78 -4.18 0.23
C ASN A 29 7.14 -4.11 -0.49
N LEU A 30 7.54 -5.18 -1.18
CA LEU A 30 8.79 -5.20 -1.98
C LEU A 30 8.77 -4.15 -3.09
N PHE A 31 7.63 -3.99 -3.78
CA PHE A 31 7.43 -2.96 -4.79
C PHE A 31 7.62 -1.55 -4.20
N ASN A 32 6.99 -1.25 -3.07
CA ASN A 32 7.13 0.03 -2.38
C ASN A 32 8.58 0.31 -1.96
N LEU A 33 9.27 -0.68 -1.39
CA LEU A 33 10.69 -0.57 -1.01
C LEU A 33 11.60 -0.31 -2.21
N ASN A 34 11.27 -0.89 -3.37
CA ASN A 34 11.97 -0.63 -4.63
C ASN A 34 11.77 0.83 -5.07
N LEU A 35 10.53 1.34 -5.01
CA LEU A 35 10.22 2.74 -5.32
C LEU A 35 10.99 3.72 -4.43
N ILE A 36 11.06 3.45 -3.12
CA ILE A 36 11.85 4.26 -2.17
C ILE A 36 13.34 4.21 -2.55
N SER A 37 13.88 3.01 -2.73
CA SER A 37 15.32 2.81 -2.98
C SER A 37 15.80 3.42 -4.29
N LYS A 38 14.93 3.50 -5.30
CA LYS A 38 15.22 4.15 -6.58
C LYS A 38 14.84 5.64 -6.62
N ASN A 39 14.31 6.20 -5.52
CA ASN A 39 13.74 7.54 -5.51
C ASN A 39 12.69 7.74 -6.64
N GLN A 40 11.87 6.72 -6.88
CA GLN A 40 10.96 6.63 -8.03
C GLN A 40 9.69 7.47 -7.80
N LYS A 41 9.77 8.76 -8.14
CA LYS A 41 8.66 9.73 -7.99
C LYS A 41 7.63 9.68 -9.12
N ILE A 42 7.95 9.02 -10.22
CA ILE A 42 7.05 8.82 -11.36
C ILE A 42 6.18 7.59 -11.10
N LEU A 43 4.89 7.67 -11.48
CA LEU A 43 3.95 6.56 -11.38
C LEU A 43 4.48 5.35 -12.12
N SER A 44 4.60 4.24 -11.40
CA SER A 44 5.22 3.00 -11.87
C SER A 44 4.25 1.84 -11.68
N TYR A 45 4.41 0.78 -12.47
CA TYR A 45 3.50 -0.35 -12.52
C TYR A 45 4.27 -1.67 -12.40
N LYS A 46 3.65 -2.68 -11.78
CA LYS A 46 4.15 -4.06 -11.77
C LYS A 46 2.97 -4.99 -12.08
N LYS A 47 3.08 -5.76 -13.17
CA LYS A 47 2.12 -6.83 -13.46
C LYS A 47 2.29 -7.95 -12.43
N ILE A 48 1.18 -8.41 -11.85
CA ILE A 48 1.15 -9.61 -11.00
C ILE A 48 0.75 -10.80 -11.86
N ASN A 49 -0.38 -10.67 -12.55
CA ASN A 49 -0.87 -11.61 -13.56
C ASN A 49 -1.72 -10.85 -14.60
N ASP A 50 -2.48 -11.56 -15.43
CA ASP A 50 -3.30 -10.95 -16.48
C ASP A 50 -4.52 -10.16 -15.98
N SER A 51 -4.92 -10.34 -14.73
CA SER A 51 -6.08 -9.69 -14.11
C SER A 51 -5.69 -8.71 -12.99
N GLU A 52 -4.41 -8.66 -12.64
CA GLU A 52 -3.92 -7.96 -11.44
C GLU A 52 -2.61 -7.21 -11.68
N LYS A 53 -2.51 -6.02 -11.11
CA LYS A 53 -1.30 -5.20 -11.13
C LYS A 53 -1.15 -4.36 -9.87
N LEU A 54 0.09 -4.04 -9.54
CA LEU A 54 0.41 -2.95 -8.64
C LEU A 54 0.67 -1.69 -9.43
N GLN A 55 0.30 -0.56 -8.85
CA GLN A 55 0.75 0.75 -9.28
C GLN A 55 1.18 1.56 -8.07
N GLY A 56 2.12 2.48 -8.23
CA GLY A 56 2.51 3.35 -7.14
C GLY A 56 3.68 4.24 -7.48
N ARG A 57 4.01 5.13 -6.54
CA ARG A 57 5.20 5.99 -6.59
C ARG A 57 5.59 6.43 -5.20
N TYR A 58 6.87 6.74 -5.05
CA TYR A 58 7.42 7.37 -3.88
C TYR A 58 7.11 8.87 -3.89
N LEU A 59 6.44 9.39 -2.86
CA LEU A 59 6.14 10.82 -2.76
C LEU A 59 7.33 11.62 -2.21
N GLY A 60 8.10 11.02 -1.32
CA GLY A 60 9.28 11.64 -0.74
C GLY A 60 9.49 11.29 0.73
N GLU A 61 10.55 11.88 1.25
CA GLU A 61 10.91 11.85 2.65
C GLU A 61 10.20 12.98 3.39
N VAL A 62 9.73 12.71 4.60
CA VAL A 62 9.18 13.70 5.52
C VAL A 62 9.92 13.63 6.85
N LYS A 63 10.31 14.80 7.36
CA LYS A 63 10.93 14.96 8.69
C LYS A 63 9.90 15.56 9.62
N THR A 64 9.44 14.76 10.56
CA THR A 64 8.43 15.12 11.55
C THR A 64 9.10 15.25 12.92
N ASN A 65 8.37 15.79 13.90
CA ASN A 65 8.81 15.79 15.30
C ASN A 65 8.96 14.38 15.90
N GLN A 66 8.41 13.35 15.24
CA GLN A 66 8.52 11.94 15.66
C GLN A 66 9.68 11.20 14.96
N GLY A 67 10.30 11.81 13.95
CA GLY A 67 11.37 11.20 13.16
C GLY A 67 11.19 11.37 11.65
N THR A 68 12.06 10.70 10.91
CA THR A 68 12.10 10.71 9.44
C THR A 68 11.35 9.50 8.88
N TYR A 69 10.53 9.74 7.86
CA TYR A 69 9.71 8.72 7.23
C TYR A 69 9.69 8.86 5.72
N TYR A 70 9.44 7.75 5.04
CA TYR A 70 9.21 7.68 3.59
C TYR A 70 7.73 7.44 3.32
N VAL A 71 7.16 8.26 2.43
CA VAL A 71 5.75 8.15 2.04
C VAL A 71 5.64 7.60 0.63
N VAL A 72 4.88 6.51 0.47
CA VAL A 72 4.62 5.85 -0.81
C VAL A 72 3.13 5.77 -1.03
N ILE A 73 2.65 6.20 -2.19
CA ILE A 73 1.29 5.84 -2.62
C ILE A 73 1.35 4.58 -3.46
N SER A 74 0.43 3.66 -3.21
CA SER A 74 0.40 2.39 -3.90
C SER A 74 -1.05 1.93 -4.00
N SER A 75 -1.42 1.27 -5.10
CA SER A 75 -2.68 0.57 -5.25
C SER A 75 -2.44 -0.84 -5.77
N PHE A 76 -3.19 -1.81 -5.23
CA PHE A 76 -3.38 -3.09 -5.88
C PHE A 76 -4.66 -3.01 -6.70
N ILE A 77 -4.57 -3.24 -8.01
CA ILE A 77 -5.70 -3.22 -8.93
C ILE A 77 -5.94 -4.66 -9.37
N PHE A 78 -7.18 -5.12 -9.26
CA PHE A 78 -7.60 -6.49 -9.55
C PHE A 78 -8.86 -6.50 -10.41
N ASN A 79 -9.19 -7.69 -10.94
CA ASN A 79 -10.32 -7.89 -11.84
C ASN A 79 -10.26 -7.00 -13.10
N LEU A 80 -9.04 -6.80 -13.64
CA LEU A 80 -8.77 -5.87 -14.76
C LEU A 80 -9.58 -6.16 -16.03
N LYS A 81 -10.00 -7.41 -16.25
CA LYS A 81 -10.70 -7.83 -17.48
C LYS A 81 -12.22 -7.58 -17.44
N ASN A 82 -12.82 -7.53 -16.25
CA ASN A 82 -14.28 -7.47 -16.11
C ASN A 82 -14.74 -6.15 -15.47
N SER A 83 -14.26 -5.87 -14.26
CA SER A 83 -14.64 -4.70 -13.49
C SER A 83 -13.47 -4.33 -12.57
N PRO A 84 -12.55 -3.47 -13.06
CA PRO A 84 -11.36 -3.12 -12.31
C PRO A 84 -11.70 -2.46 -10.98
N THR A 85 -11.20 -3.04 -9.89
CA THR A 85 -11.33 -2.50 -8.54
C THR A 85 -9.95 -2.32 -7.93
N SER A 86 -9.80 -1.44 -6.95
CA SER A 86 -8.50 -1.18 -6.33
C SER A 86 -8.52 -1.03 -4.82
N GLU A 87 -7.45 -1.50 -4.19
CA GLU A 87 -7.11 -1.20 -2.80
C GLU A 87 -6.08 -0.08 -2.75
N ASN A 88 -6.46 1.13 -2.35
CA ASN A 88 -5.62 2.32 -2.44
C ASN A 88 -5.03 2.65 -1.07
N HIS A 89 -3.73 2.89 -1.01
CA HIS A 89 -3.06 3.12 0.27
C HIS A 89 -2.00 4.21 0.18
N ILE A 90 -1.89 4.97 1.26
CA ILE A 90 -0.73 5.79 1.59
C ILE A 90 0.10 4.99 2.59
N PHE A 91 1.20 4.38 2.15
CA PHE A 91 2.12 3.65 3.02
C PHE A 91 3.17 4.58 3.61
N ILE A 92 3.52 4.28 4.87
CA ILE A 92 4.53 4.99 5.64
C ILE A 92 5.59 3.99 6.05
N TYR A 93 6.84 4.35 5.79
CA TYR A 93 8.01 3.59 6.20
C TYR A 93 8.92 4.46 7.06
N THR A 94 9.60 3.88 8.04
CA THR A 94 10.66 4.56 8.79
C THR A 94 11.88 4.83 7.91
N ASP A 95 12.81 5.64 8.40
CA ASP A 95 14.14 5.86 7.81
C ASP A 95 14.94 4.55 7.57
N LYS A 96 14.73 3.53 8.41
CA LYS A 96 15.26 2.17 8.25
C LYS A 96 14.47 1.33 7.24
N LYS A 97 13.55 1.94 6.49
CA LYS A 97 12.65 1.30 5.53
C LYS A 97 11.77 0.21 6.15
N GLN A 98 11.48 0.32 7.45
CA GLN A 98 10.55 -0.59 8.14
C GLN A 98 9.13 -0.06 7.96
N TYR A 99 8.18 -0.94 7.70
CA TYR A 99 6.77 -0.54 7.60
C TYR A 99 6.28 0.02 8.94
N PHE A 100 5.67 1.21 8.91
CA PHE A 100 5.15 1.91 10.08
C PHE A 100 3.62 1.89 10.15
N GLY A 101 2.97 1.99 9.00
CA GLY A 101 1.51 2.06 8.92
C GLY A 101 1.00 2.46 7.52
N TYR A 102 -0.32 2.51 7.37
CA TYR A 102 -0.97 3.02 6.16
C TYR A 102 -2.31 3.72 6.44
N TYR A 103 -2.72 4.58 5.51
CA TYR A 103 -4.13 4.98 5.34
C TYR A 103 -4.71 4.20 4.16
N TYR A 104 -5.87 3.56 4.36
CA TYR A 104 -6.63 2.92 3.28
C TYR A 104 -7.61 3.95 2.72
N LEU A 105 -7.55 4.23 1.42
CA LEU A 105 -8.47 5.15 0.75
C LEU A 105 -9.44 4.39 -0.14
N SER A 106 -10.70 4.83 -0.14
CA SER A 106 -11.79 4.21 -0.89
C SER A 106 -11.53 4.27 -2.40
N HIS A 107 -11.00 5.39 -2.88
CA HIS A 107 -10.81 5.62 -4.31
C HIS A 107 -9.38 6.05 -4.67
N ILE A 108 -8.95 5.66 -5.86
CA ILE A 108 -7.61 5.96 -6.39
C ILE A 108 -7.38 7.48 -6.55
N ASN A 109 -8.39 8.24 -6.92
CA ASN A 109 -8.34 9.70 -7.09
C ASN A 109 -8.24 10.46 -5.77
N GLU A 110 -8.45 9.79 -4.64
CA GLU A 110 -8.25 10.34 -3.30
C GLU A 110 -6.80 10.22 -2.85
N LEU A 111 -5.92 9.53 -3.59
CA LEU A 111 -4.51 9.47 -3.25
C LEU A 111 -3.85 10.85 -3.35
N PRO A 112 -2.92 11.18 -2.45
CA PRO A 112 -2.25 12.47 -2.48
C PRO A 112 -1.40 12.63 -3.73
N THR A 113 -1.40 13.83 -4.28
CA THR A 113 -0.67 14.15 -5.51
C THR A 113 0.78 14.51 -5.24
N THR A 114 1.07 15.15 -4.10
CA THR A 114 2.44 15.55 -3.73
C THR A 114 2.65 15.58 -2.22
N LEU A 115 3.92 15.43 -1.82
CA LEU A 115 4.41 15.72 -0.49
C LEU A 115 5.39 16.89 -0.60
N LYS A 116 5.12 18.01 0.08
CA LYS A 116 5.99 19.19 0.07
C LYS A 116 5.98 19.84 1.45
N LYS A 117 7.17 20.15 2.00
CA LYS A 117 7.31 20.82 3.31
C LYS A 117 6.44 20.16 4.40
N CYS A 118 6.57 18.84 4.55
CA CYS A 118 5.81 18.05 5.53
C CYS A 118 4.28 18.12 5.39
N LYS A 119 3.78 18.47 4.21
CA LYS A 119 2.34 18.52 3.91
C LYS A 119 2.00 17.59 2.75
N LEU A 120 0.99 16.75 2.96
CA LEU A 120 0.36 15.96 1.90
C LEU A 120 -0.72 16.81 1.23
N TYR A 121 -0.62 16.93 -0.09
CA TYR A 121 -1.57 17.65 -0.91
C TYR A 121 -2.46 16.67 -1.65
N PHE A 122 -3.76 16.87 -1.53
CA PHE A 122 -4.79 16.08 -2.17
C PHE A 122 -5.50 16.97 -3.19
N ASP A 123 -5.47 16.55 -4.45
CA ASP A 123 -6.07 17.27 -5.58
C ASP A 123 -6.98 16.32 -6.35
N ASN A 124 -8.09 15.94 -5.70
CA ASN A 124 -9.11 15.11 -6.32
C ASN A 124 -9.98 16.00 -7.20
N LYS A 125 -9.88 15.85 -8.52
CA LYS A 125 -10.63 16.65 -9.50
C LYS A 125 -12.16 16.55 -9.36
N ASN A 126 -12.66 15.49 -8.71
CA ASN A 126 -14.08 15.25 -8.51
C ASN A 126 -14.62 15.88 -7.21
N CYS A 127 -13.75 16.49 -6.39
CA CYS A 127 -14.10 17.18 -5.17
C CYS A 127 -13.75 18.67 -5.29
N LYS A 128 -14.60 19.54 -4.76
CA LYS A 128 -14.34 20.99 -4.74
C LYS A 128 -13.20 21.34 -3.78
N GLU A 129 -13.08 20.57 -2.70
CA GLU A 129 -12.13 20.78 -1.63
C GLU A 129 -10.73 20.32 -2.01
N LYS A 130 -9.75 21.20 -1.81
CA LYS A 130 -8.33 20.85 -1.85
C LYS A 130 -7.85 20.63 -0.44
N ASN A 131 -7.59 19.37 -0.11
CA ASN A 131 -7.20 19.00 1.25
C ASN A 131 -5.67 19.04 1.39
N ILE A 132 -5.21 19.62 2.50
CA ILE A 132 -3.79 19.70 2.85
C ILE A 132 -3.66 19.17 4.27
N ILE A 133 -2.91 18.08 4.44
CA ILE A 133 -2.68 17.46 5.75
C ILE A 133 -1.24 17.73 6.16
N SER A 134 -1.04 18.43 7.28
CA SER A 134 0.28 18.58 7.91
C SER A 134 0.69 17.29 8.62
N LEU A 135 1.96 16.95 8.46
CA LEU A 135 2.65 15.84 9.11
C LEU A 135 3.71 16.34 10.09
N ASP A 136 3.78 17.64 10.39
CA ASP A 136 4.84 18.23 11.22
C ASP A 136 4.92 17.54 12.60
N ASN A 137 3.76 17.20 13.17
CA ASN A 137 3.63 16.51 14.47
C ASN A 137 3.52 14.98 14.33
N GLY A 138 3.97 14.41 13.22
CA GLY A 138 3.79 13.01 12.86
C GLY A 138 2.50 12.76 12.08
N PHE A 139 2.16 11.49 11.91
CA PHE A 139 0.99 11.09 11.12
C PHE A 139 -0.30 11.14 11.96
N PRO A 140 -1.33 11.91 11.55
CA PRO A 140 -2.60 11.98 12.27
C PRO A 140 -3.27 10.60 12.42
N LYS A 141 -3.93 10.34 13.55
CA LYS A 141 -4.67 9.08 13.74
C LYS A 141 -5.76 8.88 12.68
N ALA A 142 -6.36 9.97 12.21
CA ALA A 142 -7.28 9.97 11.08
C ALA A 142 -7.11 11.25 10.24
N ILE A 143 -7.43 11.14 8.96
CA ILE A 143 -7.53 12.26 8.03
C ILE A 143 -8.96 12.35 7.49
N ASN A 144 -9.44 13.57 7.23
CA ASN A 144 -10.73 13.79 6.59
C ASN A 144 -10.49 14.51 5.26
N LEU A 145 -10.78 13.83 4.15
CA LEU A 145 -10.57 14.37 2.81
C LEU A 145 -11.80 15.05 2.21
N LYS A 146 -12.79 15.42 3.04
CA LYS A 146 -14.04 16.14 2.70
C LYS A 146 -14.30 16.32 1.21
N CYS A 147 -15.37 15.74 0.68
CA CYS A 147 -15.70 15.85 -0.73
C CYS A 147 -17.13 16.36 -0.91
N ASN A 148 -17.30 17.49 -1.58
CA ASN A 148 -18.59 18.08 -1.91
C ASN A 148 -19.49 18.28 -0.67
N GLY A 149 -18.89 18.73 0.45
CA GLY A 149 -19.58 18.92 1.72
C GLY A 149 -19.73 17.67 2.59
N GLU A 150 -19.41 16.49 2.08
CA GLU A 150 -19.47 15.24 2.85
C GLU A 150 -18.12 14.92 3.49
N ASN A 151 -18.14 14.43 4.73
CA ASN A 151 -16.92 14.01 5.41
C ASN A 151 -16.49 12.61 4.95
N ASN A 152 -15.19 12.44 4.73
CA ASN A 152 -14.62 11.16 4.33
C ASN A 152 -13.37 10.86 5.16
N TYR A 153 -13.55 10.02 6.19
CA TYR A 153 -12.56 9.77 7.22
C TYR A 153 -11.75 8.50 6.94
N TYR A 154 -10.43 8.61 7.10
CA TYR A 154 -9.51 7.48 6.96
C TYR A 154 -8.58 7.40 8.15
N GLU A 155 -8.52 6.23 8.77
CA GLU A 155 -7.67 5.98 9.92
C GLU A 155 -6.30 5.45 9.51
N LEU A 156 -5.29 5.84 10.29
CA LEU A 156 -3.96 5.24 10.24
C LEU A 156 -4.02 3.85 10.88
N LYS A 157 -3.77 2.81 10.09
CA LYS A 157 -3.57 1.44 10.55
C LYS A 157 -2.07 1.17 10.74
N LYS A 158 -1.71 0.45 11.79
CA LYS A 158 -0.33 0.03 12.10
C LYS A 158 -0.24 -1.47 11.99
#